data_AF-A0A0K6HN33-F1
#
_entry.id   AF-A0A0K6HN33-F1
#
_cell.length_a   1.000
_cell.length_b   1.000
_cell.length_c   1.000
_cell.angle_alpha   90.00
_cell.angle_beta   90.00
_cell.angle_gamma   90.00
#
_symmetry.space_group_name_H-M   'P 1'
#
loop_
_entity.id
_entity.type
_entity.pdbx_description
1 polymer ?
#
loop_
_entity_poly.entity_id
_entity_poly.type
_entity_poly.pdbx_seq_one_letter_code
_entity_poly.pdbx_strand_id
1 'polypeptide(L)'
;MTGHRWSGKTPKARAGEDDLARSGSLRPVVALAVFLLVIMTACNLPDRPGGYTLGAFAHLPFELPLAGLALLLLPKRSAYGAAVLTTVLVFVLLVLKLADTGVQMAFQRPFNPYLDIRMLGDGWNLLSGTIGSFTAGLAVALAFAVLAGAMAAFFWSAVCLIRMRAPLRLPALAGFAILLAGGLAMLAAGGNAGFQSASLGERLKVVARSIADLSAFEAELMQPADLPPPGQLFARVRGQDVVLAFIESYGRSAIEDPRYAPLTGPRLAAVQAELEEAGYAMASGWTRAPTVGGLSWLAHGTLLSGLWVDSQARYDLLMRSGRPSLNRLFRDAGWQSVAVMPAITMDWPESAYYGYDTVLAAEDLGYTGKPFNWVTMPDQYTLSAFDRLARLPAAAEGKPVMAEIALISSHAPWTPVPSLIDWDKAAEGSNFNAQAESGDSPAVVWADPERVRDHYIRTIDYALETLGSYIARSDGEALYVFLGDHQPAAIITGQGASRAVPVHVVSRDRALVSRFLEHGFTPGMMPAATPQAGREPGMDGLRDVLIRAMSGD
;
A
#
# COMPACT_ATOMS: atom_id res chain seq x y z
N MET A 1 31.19 -101.13 -36.15
CA MET A 1 31.73 -100.39 -37.31
C MET A 1 30.78 -99.23 -37.59
N THR A 2 31.34 -98.01 -37.74
CA THR A 2 30.84 -96.87 -38.59
C THR A 2 29.35 -96.48 -38.48
N GLY A 3 28.89 -95.25 -38.27
CA GLY A 3 29.43 -93.91 -38.47
C GLY A 3 28.27 -92.95 -38.83
N HIS A 4 28.42 -91.69 -38.43
CA HIS A 4 27.90 -90.44 -39.04
C HIS A 4 26.41 -89.99 -39.09
N ARG A 5 26.27 -88.72 -38.64
CA ARG A 5 25.62 -87.53 -39.25
C ARG A 5 24.17 -87.13 -38.88
N TRP A 6 24.11 -86.12 -37.99
CA TRP A 6 23.44 -84.80 -38.07
C TRP A 6 22.29 -84.54 -39.08
N SER A 7 21.14 -84.09 -38.54
CA SER A 7 20.30 -82.94 -38.98
C SER A 7 19.00 -82.96 -38.13
N GLY A 8 18.67 -81.97 -37.31
CA GLY A 8 17.93 -80.78 -37.75
C GLY A 8 17.14 -80.18 -36.57
N LYS A 9 17.12 -78.83 -36.52
CA LYS A 9 16.60 -77.91 -35.48
C LYS A 9 15.09 -78.10 -35.19
N THR A 10 14.57 -77.86 -33.99
CA THR A 10 14.33 -76.51 -33.39
C THR A 10 13.98 -76.61 -31.89
N PRO A 11 14.50 -75.72 -31.02
CA PRO A 11 13.86 -75.39 -29.76
C PRO A 11 13.27 -73.97 -29.76
N LYS A 12 12.08 -73.90 -29.16
CA LYS A 12 11.30 -72.73 -28.73
C LYS A 12 12.12 -71.46 -28.51
N ALA A 13 11.71 -70.39 -29.18
CA ALA A 13 12.10 -69.02 -28.87
C ALA A 13 11.73 -68.69 -27.42
N ARG A 14 12.74 -68.40 -26.59
CA ARG A 14 12.62 -67.53 -25.42
C ARG A 14 12.50 -66.09 -25.98
N ALA A 15 11.27 -65.61 -26.09
CA ALA A 15 10.98 -64.18 -26.23
C ALA A 15 10.33 -63.76 -24.92
N GLY A 16 11.12 -63.22 -24.00
CA GLY A 16 10.64 -62.82 -22.69
C GLY A 16 11.76 -62.77 -21.66
N GLU A 17 12.74 -61.89 -21.88
CA GLU A 17 13.63 -61.43 -20.79
C GLU A 17 14.46 -60.17 -21.11
N ASP A 18 14.39 -59.61 -22.32
CA ASP A 18 15.20 -58.42 -22.69
C ASP A 18 14.43 -57.08 -22.79
N ASP A 19 13.10 -57.06 -22.63
CA ASP A 19 12.29 -55.82 -22.82
C ASP A 19 11.87 -55.08 -21.54
N LEU A 20 12.31 -55.54 -20.36
CA LEU A 20 12.05 -54.86 -19.07
C LEU A 20 13.25 -54.03 -18.55
N ALA A 21 14.35 -53.97 -19.30
CA ALA A 21 15.57 -53.24 -18.93
C ALA A 21 15.65 -51.78 -19.46
N ARG A 22 14.57 -51.24 -20.04
CA ARG A 22 14.53 -49.89 -20.64
C ARG A 22 13.65 -48.86 -19.95
N SER A 23 13.12 -49.12 -18.76
CA SER A 23 12.59 -48.04 -17.92
C SER A 23 13.75 -47.33 -17.21
N GLY A 24 14.60 -46.64 -17.97
CA GLY A 24 15.50 -45.63 -17.41
C GLY A 24 14.61 -44.66 -16.63
N SER A 25 14.72 -44.68 -15.30
CA SER A 25 13.76 -43.98 -14.44
C SER A 25 13.64 -42.52 -14.90
N LEU A 26 12.44 -42.05 -15.24
CA LEU A 26 12.17 -40.64 -15.59
C LEU A 26 12.50 -39.68 -14.42
N ARG A 27 12.64 -40.22 -13.21
CA ARG A 27 12.90 -39.49 -11.96
C ARG A 27 14.08 -38.49 -12.03
N PRO A 28 15.32 -38.87 -12.39
CA PRO A 28 16.45 -37.94 -12.55
C PRO A 28 16.22 -36.85 -13.60
N VAL A 29 15.50 -37.14 -14.68
CA VAL A 29 15.17 -36.13 -15.71
C VAL A 29 14.16 -35.13 -15.17
N VAL A 30 13.11 -35.61 -14.52
CA VAL A 30 12.11 -34.77 -13.84
C VAL A 30 12.76 -33.94 -12.73
N ALA A 31 13.65 -34.53 -11.92
CA ALA A 31 14.39 -33.81 -10.90
C ALA A 31 15.26 -32.70 -11.51
N LEU A 32 16.00 -32.98 -12.58
CA LEU A 32 16.79 -31.96 -13.25
C LEU A 32 15.91 -30.82 -13.79
N ALA A 33 14.76 -31.15 -14.41
CA ALA A 33 13.82 -30.16 -14.90
C ALA A 33 13.24 -29.28 -13.78
N VAL A 34 12.82 -29.88 -12.65
CA VAL A 34 12.32 -29.16 -11.48
C VAL A 34 13.41 -28.27 -10.88
N PHE A 35 14.65 -28.78 -10.76
CA PHE A 35 15.78 -28.01 -10.26
C PHE A 35 16.05 -26.78 -11.12
N LEU A 36 16.16 -26.97 -12.45
CA LEU A 36 16.38 -25.89 -13.40
C LEU A 36 15.24 -24.86 -13.38
N LEU A 37 13.99 -25.32 -13.40
CA LEU A 37 12.82 -24.45 -13.44
C LEU A 37 12.75 -23.57 -12.19
N VAL A 38 12.81 -24.15 -10.99
CA VAL A 38 12.61 -23.40 -9.75
C VAL A 38 13.70 -22.36 -9.53
N ILE A 39 14.98 -22.73 -9.73
CA ILE A 39 16.08 -21.78 -9.51
C ILE A 39 16.13 -20.70 -10.58
N MET A 40 15.86 -21.01 -11.86
CA MET A 40 15.74 -20.00 -12.91
C MET A 40 14.59 -19.04 -12.61
N THR A 41 13.42 -19.56 -12.23
CA THR A 41 12.28 -18.73 -11.85
C THR A 41 12.62 -17.85 -10.65
N ALA A 42 13.14 -18.39 -9.54
CA ALA A 42 13.44 -17.60 -8.36
C ALA A 42 14.52 -16.52 -8.62
N CYS A 43 15.59 -16.86 -9.32
CA CYS A 43 16.68 -15.93 -9.63
C CYS A 43 16.26 -14.85 -10.64
N ASN A 44 15.40 -15.17 -11.60
CA ASN A 44 15.02 -14.24 -12.66
C ASN A 44 13.64 -13.59 -12.46
N LEU A 45 12.86 -13.99 -11.44
CA LEU A 45 11.58 -13.36 -11.14
C LEU A 45 11.82 -11.86 -10.94
N PRO A 46 11.14 -10.99 -11.70
CA PRO A 46 11.26 -9.55 -11.52
C PRO A 46 10.83 -9.15 -10.10
N ASP A 47 11.52 -8.15 -9.55
CA ASP A 47 11.19 -7.49 -8.28
C ASP A 47 10.19 -6.33 -8.46
N ARG A 48 9.78 -6.04 -9.69
CA ARG A 48 8.83 -4.98 -10.04
C ARG A 48 7.75 -5.48 -11.01
N PRO A 49 6.48 -5.06 -10.86
CA PRO A 49 5.37 -5.47 -11.72
C PRO A 49 5.56 -5.18 -13.22
N GLY A 50 6.28 -4.10 -13.57
CA GLY A 50 6.59 -3.79 -14.97
C GLY A 50 7.74 -4.59 -15.58
N GLY A 51 8.42 -5.44 -14.80
CA GLY A 51 9.61 -6.17 -15.23
C GLY A 51 9.36 -7.54 -15.86
N TYR A 52 8.10 -8.00 -15.91
CA TYR A 52 7.71 -9.31 -16.45
C TYR A 52 7.79 -9.33 -17.98
N THR A 53 9.01 -9.42 -18.49
CA THR A 53 9.32 -9.52 -19.92
C THR A 53 10.02 -10.84 -20.21
N LEU A 54 9.92 -11.32 -21.46
CA LEU A 54 10.70 -12.50 -21.90
C LEU A 54 12.21 -12.30 -21.71
N GLY A 55 12.68 -11.04 -21.82
CA GLY A 55 14.08 -10.68 -21.59
C GLY A 55 14.54 -10.84 -20.14
N ALA A 56 13.66 -10.67 -19.15
CA ALA A 56 14.00 -10.88 -17.74
C ALA A 56 14.40 -12.34 -17.46
N PHE A 57 13.72 -13.29 -18.13
CA PHE A 57 14.02 -14.72 -18.00
C PHE A 57 15.19 -15.19 -18.88
N ALA A 58 15.70 -14.34 -19.77
CA ALA A 58 16.89 -14.62 -20.58
C ALA A 58 18.20 -14.43 -19.80
N HIS A 59 18.15 -13.84 -18.60
CA HIS A 59 19.31 -13.74 -17.72
C HIS A 59 19.79 -15.13 -17.30
N LEU A 60 21.10 -15.40 -17.37
CA LEU A 60 21.67 -16.66 -16.87
C LEU A 60 22.27 -16.45 -15.46
N PRO A 61 21.56 -16.85 -14.38
CA PRO A 61 22.04 -16.69 -13.01
C PRO A 61 23.17 -17.68 -12.72
N PHE A 62 24.31 -17.20 -12.23
CA PHE A 62 25.46 -18.05 -11.88
C PHE A 62 25.17 -18.99 -10.70
N GLU A 63 24.17 -18.68 -9.88
CA GLU A 63 23.66 -19.57 -8.82
C GLU A 63 23.24 -20.93 -9.38
N LEU A 64 22.68 -20.96 -10.59
CA LEU A 64 22.20 -22.20 -11.22
C LEU A 64 23.34 -23.19 -11.50
N PRO A 65 24.32 -22.87 -12.37
CA PRO A 65 25.38 -23.82 -12.70
C PRO A 65 26.26 -24.13 -11.49
N LEU A 66 26.52 -23.16 -10.60
CA LEU A 66 27.34 -23.39 -9.41
C LEU A 66 26.65 -24.33 -8.41
N ALA A 67 25.35 -24.18 -8.17
CA ALA A 67 24.61 -25.10 -7.31
C ALA A 67 24.57 -26.51 -7.94
N GLY A 68 24.29 -26.62 -9.24
CA GLY A 68 24.31 -27.90 -9.95
C GLY A 68 25.66 -28.62 -9.86
N LEU A 69 26.76 -27.90 -10.11
CA LEU A 69 28.13 -28.42 -9.99
C LEU A 69 28.45 -28.82 -8.54
N ALA A 70 28.10 -28.01 -7.55
CA ALA A 70 28.33 -28.31 -6.14
C ALA A 70 27.62 -29.62 -5.72
N LEU A 71 26.36 -29.80 -6.12
CA LEU A 71 25.59 -31.01 -5.82
C LEU A 71 26.16 -32.26 -6.49
N LEU A 72 26.79 -32.12 -7.67
CA LEU A 72 27.37 -33.22 -8.45
C LEU A 72 28.85 -33.49 -8.17
N LEU A 73 29.62 -32.57 -7.59
CA LEU A 73 31.06 -32.73 -7.35
C LEU A 73 31.42 -32.92 -5.89
N LEU A 74 30.65 -32.34 -4.95
CA LEU A 74 31.00 -32.40 -3.53
C LEU A 74 30.81 -33.82 -2.94
N PRO A 75 31.57 -34.16 -1.89
CA PRO A 75 31.29 -35.34 -1.08
C PRO A 75 29.86 -35.30 -0.53
N LYS A 76 29.21 -36.47 -0.40
CA LYS A 76 27.78 -36.57 -0.06
C LYS A 76 27.35 -35.68 1.12
N ARG A 77 28.13 -35.66 2.21
CA ARG A 77 27.81 -34.84 3.41
C ARG A 77 27.76 -33.35 3.08
N SER A 78 28.78 -32.83 2.42
CA SER A 78 28.85 -31.42 1.99
C SER A 78 27.81 -31.10 0.93
N ALA A 79 27.50 -32.04 0.03
CA ALA A 79 26.48 -31.87 -1.00
C ALA A 79 25.07 -31.74 -0.39
N TYR A 80 24.73 -32.51 0.65
CA TYR A 80 23.47 -32.32 1.38
C TYR A 80 23.42 -30.97 2.11
N GLY A 81 24.52 -30.52 2.72
CA GLY A 81 24.63 -29.18 3.30
C GLY A 81 24.41 -28.08 2.25
N ALA A 82 25.03 -28.22 1.08
CA ALA A 82 24.81 -27.32 -0.06
C ALA A 82 23.37 -27.35 -0.55
N ALA A 83 22.73 -28.53 -0.63
CA ALA A 83 21.31 -28.64 -1.01
C ALA A 83 20.39 -27.88 -0.06
N VAL A 84 20.60 -28.03 1.26
CA VAL A 84 19.83 -27.27 2.27
C VAL A 84 20.07 -25.77 2.10
N LEU A 85 21.33 -25.35 2.02
CA LEU A 85 21.69 -23.94 1.89
C LEU A 85 21.11 -23.31 0.62
N THR A 86 21.28 -23.95 -0.54
CA THR A 86 20.71 -23.48 -1.81
C THR A 86 19.19 -23.43 -1.74
N THR A 87 18.53 -24.44 -1.16
CA THR A 87 17.07 -24.43 -0.99
C THR A 87 16.62 -23.23 -0.16
N VAL A 88 17.24 -23.00 1.00
CA VAL A 88 16.92 -21.86 1.86
C VAL A 88 17.15 -20.54 1.14
N LEU A 89 18.30 -20.35 0.50
CA LEU A 89 18.63 -19.10 -0.19
C LEU A 89 17.69 -18.80 -1.37
N VAL A 90 17.36 -19.82 -2.17
CA VAL A 90 16.43 -19.70 -3.30
C VAL A 90 15.04 -19.29 -2.82
N PHE A 91 14.54 -19.90 -1.74
CA PHE A 91 13.19 -19.61 -1.23
C PHE A 91 13.13 -18.29 -0.45
N VAL A 92 14.19 -17.91 0.27
CA VAL A 92 14.30 -16.57 0.86
C VAL A 92 14.28 -15.52 -0.25
N LEU A 93 15.07 -15.69 -1.31
CA LEU A 93 15.06 -14.75 -2.45
C LEU A 93 13.68 -14.68 -3.12
N LEU A 94 13.03 -15.83 -3.32
CA LEU A 94 11.69 -15.90 -3.91
C LEU A 94 10.66 -15.14 -3.05
N VAL A 95 10.61 -15.40 -1.74
CA VAL A 95 9.70 -14.71 -0.82
C VAL A 95 9.94 -13.22 -0.83
N LEU A 96 11.21 -12.78 -0.79
CA LEU A 96 11.56 -11.37 -0.82
C LEU A 96 11.12 -10.67 -2.10
N LYS A 97 11.26 -11.33 -3.27
CA LYS A 97 10.81 -10.78 -4.56
C LYS A 97 9.30 -10.75 -4.70
N LEU A 98 8.61 -11.76 -4.18
CA LEU A 98 7.14 -11.77 -4.12
C LEU A 98 6.64 -10.65 -3.20
N ALA A 99 7.30 -10.44 -2.05
CA ALA A 99 7.01 -9.34 -1.15
C ALA A 99 7.27 -7.98 -1.80
N ASP A 100 8.40 -7.79 -2.50
CA ASP A 100 8.65 -6.56 -3.27
C ASP A 100 7.56 -6.32 -4.31
N THR A 101 7.18 -7.35 -5.06
CA THR A 101 6.10 -7.22 -6.06
C THR A 101 4.79 -6.80 -5.39
N GLY A 102 4.42 -7.44 -4.29
CA GLY A 102 3.20 -7.12 -3.52
C GLY A 102 3.21 -5.69 -2.99
N VAL A 103 4.27 -5.29 -2.29
CA VAL A 103 4.41 -3.95 -1.70
C VAL A 103 4.53 -2.88 -2.79
N GLN A 104 5.19 -3.16 -3.91
CA GLN A 104 5.28 -2.22 -5.03
C GLN A 104 3.91 -2.02 -5.72
N MET A 105 3.09 -3.07 -5.83
CA MET A 105 1.73 -2.95 -6.38
C MET A 105 0.80 -2.17 -5.45
N ALA A 106 0.86 -2.44 -4.14
CA ALA A 106 -0.01 -1.82 -3.14
C ALA A 106 0.42 -0.39 -2.80
N PHE A 107 1.71 -0.19 -2.49
CA PHE A 107 2.22 1.02 -1.84
C PHE A 107 3.28 1.77 -2.67
N GLN A 108 3.58 1.31 -3.89
CA GLN A 108 4.57 1.90 -4.81
C GLN A 108 5.98 2.10 -4.23
N ARG A 109 6.39 1.25 -3.28
CA ARG A 109 7.73 1.25 -2.67
C ARG A 109 8.31 -0.16 -2.59
N PRO A 110 9.65 -0.32 -2.47
CA PRO A 110 10.24 -1.63 -2.22
C PRO A 110 9.86 -2.18 -0.84
N PHE A 111 9.86 -3.50 -0.72
CA PHE A 111 9.67 -4.18 0.55
C PHE A 111 10.91 -4.01 1.43
N ASN A 112 10.67 -3.64 2.68
CA ASN A 112 11.67 -3.53 3.71
C ASN A 112 11.38 -4.56 4.80
N PRO A 113 12.09 -5.70 4.84
CA PRO A 113 11.81 -6.77 5.79
C PRO A 113 11.84 -6.34 7.26
N TYR A 114 12.64 -5.32 7.59
CA TYR A 114 12.77 -4.83 8.96
C TYR A 114 11.58 -3.95 9.39
N LEU A 115 11.07 -3.12 8.49
CA LEU A 115 9.96 -2.22 8.77
C LEU A 115 8.60 -2.90 8.55
N ASP A 116 8.46 -3.64 7.46
CA ASP A 116 7.18 -4.15 6.95
C ASP A 116 6.69 -5.40 7.69
N ILE A 117 7.58 -6.10 8.41
CA ILE A 117 7.17 -7.23 9.27
C ILE A 117 6.16 -6.80 10.33
N ARG A 118 6.21 -5.53 10.76
CA ARG A 118 5.27 -4.95 11.73
C ARG A 118 3.86 -4.78 11.17
N MET A 119 3.73 -4.71 9.85
CA MET A 119 2.46 -4.48 9.16
C MET A 119 1.69 -5.77 8.83
N LEU A 120 2.23 -6.95 9.19
CA LEU A 120 1.56 -8.22 8.92
C LEU A 120 0.20 -8.32 9.63
N GLY A 121 0.08 -7.74 10.82
CA GLY A 121 -1.19 -7.65 11.56
C GLY A 121 -2.22 -6.81 10.81
N ASP A 122 -1.82 -5.63 10.36
CA ASP A 122 -2.69 -4.72 9.59
C ASP A 122 -3.15 -5.36 8.28
N GLY A 123 -2.23 -6.03 7.58
CA GLY A 123 -2.55 -6.77 6.37
C GLY A 123 -3.54 -7.92 6.59
N TRP A 124 -3.43 -8.62 7.73
CA TRP A 124 -4.42 -9.65 8.12
C TRP A 124 -5.79 -9.05 8.43
N ASN A 125 -5.84 -7.94 9.17
CA ASN A 125 -7.09 -7.27 9.52
C ASN A 125 -7.80 -6.77 8.26
N LEU A 126 -7.06 -6.19 7.30
CA LEU A 126 -7.60 -5.79 6.01
C LEU A 126 -8.15 -6.99 5.20
N LEU A 127 -7.35 -8.06 5.07
CA LEU A 127 -7.75 -9.23 4.30
C LEU A 127 -8.98 -9.90 4.93
N SER A 128 -8.95 -10.15 6.23
CA SER A 128 -10.04 -10.80 6.96
C SER A 128 -11.30 -9.94 7.05
N GLY A 129 -11.17 -8.61 7.15
CA GLY A 129 -12.30 -7.68 7.09
C GLY A 129 -12.95 -7.60 5.69
N THR A 130 -12.16 -7.81 4.63
CA THR A 130 -12.67 -7.73 3.24
C THR A 130 -13.39 -9.00 2.78
N ILE A 131 -12.81 -10.18 3.03
CA ILE A 131 -13.33 -11.46 2.50
C ILE A 131 -13.84 -12.42 3.59
N GLY A 132 -13.66 -12.08 4.87
CA GLY A 132 -13.98 -12.92 6.02
C GLY A 132 -12.76 -13.70 6.55
N SER A 133 -12.70 -13.95 7.87
CA SER A 133 -11.53 -14.59 8.50
C SER A 133 -11.28 -16.03 8.04
N PHE A 134 -12.34 -16.80 7.72
CA PHE A 134 -12.21 -18.18 7.27
C PHE A 134 -11.58 -18.28 5.87
N THR A 135 -12.09 -17.50 4.91
CA THR A 135 -11.58 -17.46 3.53
C THR A 135 -10.17 -16.87 3.49
N ALA A 136 -9.90 -15.82 4.27
CA ALA A 136 -8.57 -15.25 4.46
C ALA A 136 -7.59 -16.30 5.00
N GLY A 137 -7.99 -17.03 6.06
CA GLY A 137 -7.18 -18.11 6.63
C GLY A 137 -6.87 -19.22 5.63
N LEU A 138 -7.86 -19.63 4.82
CA LEU A 138 -7.66 -20.63 3.77
C LEU A 138 -6.72 -20.13 2.67
N ALA A 139 -6.85 -18.88 2.24
CA ALA A 139 -5.98 -18.27 1.23
C ALA A 139 -4.53 -18.22 1.70
N VAL A 140 -4.30 -17.79 2.95
CA VAL A 140 -2.97 -17.77 3.58
C VAL A 140 -2.41 -19.18 3.71
N ALA A 141 -3.21 -20.14 4.21
CA ALA A 141 -2.79 -21.53 4.34
C ALA A 141 -2.43 -22.17 2.99
N LEU A 142 -3.21 -21.89 1.94
CA LEU A 142 -2.93 -22.34 0.58
C LEU A 142 -1.62 -21.74 0.04
N ALA A 143 -1.40 -20.43 0.22
CA ALA A 143 -0.16 -19.78 -0.18
C ALA A 143 1.07 -20.41 0.52
N PHE A 144 0.99 -20.65 1.83
CA PHE A 144 2.03 -21.36 2.58
C PHE A 144 2.23 -22.79 2.10
N ALA A 145 1.15 -23.54 1.85
CA ALA A 145 1.22 -24.92 1.38
C ALA A 145 1.87 -25.02 -0.02
N VAL A 146 1.53 -24.11 -0.93
CA VAL A 146 2.15 -24.01 -2.26
C VAL A 146 3.64 -23.71 -2.14
N LEU A 147 4.02 -22.74 -1.31
CA LEU A 147 5.42 -22.38 -1.10
C LEU A 147 6.21 -23.54 -0.47
N ALA A 148 5.66 -24.19 0.56
CA ALA A 148 6.27 -25.34 1.22
C ALA A 148 6.40 -26.54 0.27
N GLY A 149 5.37 -26.80 -0.55
CA GLY A 149 5.39 -27.84 -1.57
C GLY A 149 6.47 -27.60 -2.63
N ALA A 150 6.60 -26.37 -3.11
CA ALA A 150 7.68 -25.97 -4.02
C ALA A 150 9.06 -26.14 -3.38
N MET A 151 9.21 -25.76 -2.10
CA MET A 151 10.47 -25.92 -1.37
C MET A 151 10.85 -27.40 -1.20
N ALA A 152 9.88 -28.24 -0.85
CA ALA A 152 10.07 -29.68 -0.73
C ALA A 152 10.43 -30.32 -2.09
N ALA A 153 9.77 -29.91 -3.17
CA ALA A 153 10.05 -30.39 -4.53
C ALA A 153 11.46 -29.99 -5.00
N PHE A 154 11.91 -28.77 -4.70
CA PHE A 154 13.26 -28.31 -5.02
C PHE A 154 14.33 -29.02 -4.19
N PHE A 155 14.11 -29.20 -2.89
CA PHE A 155 15.03 -29.96 -2.05
C PHE A 155 15.10 -31.43 -2.51
N TRP A 156 13.95 -32.04 -2.82
CA TRP A 156 13.88 -33.39 -3.39
C TRP A 156 14.67 -33.48 -4.69
N SER A 157 14.56 -32.50 -5.59
CA SER A 157 15.28 -32.49 -6.85
C SER A 157 16.80 -32.41 -6.61
N ALA A 158 17.25 -31.54 -5.71
CA ALA A 158 18.65 -31.46 -5.30
C ALA A 158 19.18 -32.80 -4.73
N VAL A 159 18.40 -33.49 -3.90
CA VAL A 159 18.76 -34.81 -3.37
C VAL A 159 18.85 -35.87 -4.47
N CYS A 160 17.95 -35.83 -5.46
CA CYS A 160 18.01 -36.67 -6.65
C CYS A 160 19.29 -36.43 -7.46
N LEU A 161 19.73 -35.17 -7.61
CA LEU A 161 21.00 -34.82 -8.26
C LEU A 161 22.21 -35.39 -7.50
N ILE A 162 22.25 -35.27 -6.17
CA ILE A 162 23.34 -35.85 -5.34
C ILE A 162 23.45 -37.36 -5.53
N ARG A 163 22.31 -38.05 -5.66
CA ARG A 163 22.22 -39.51 -5.83
C ARG A 163 22.34 -39.97 -7.28
N MET A 164 22.56 -39.05 -8.23
CA MET A 164 22.64 -39.35 -9.66
C MET A 164 23.83 -40.26 -9.99
N ARG A 165 23.57 -41.31 -10.78
CA ARG A 165 24.55 -42.33 -11.20
C ARG A 165 25.27 -41.93 -12.50
N ALA A 166 26.42 -42.55 -12.74
CA ALA A 166 27.35 -42.27 -13.85
C ALA A 166 26.73 -42.00 -15.24
N PRO A 167 25.78 -42.79 -15.78
CA PRO A 167 25.27 -42.57 -17.14
C PRO A 167 24.56 -41.22 -17.34
N LEU A 168 24.02 -40.63 -16.26
CA LEU A 168 23.34 -39.33 -16.29
C LEU A 168 24.17 -38.22 -15.61
N ARG A 169 25.12 -38.61 -14.73
CA ARG A 169 25.95 -37.67 -13.97
C ARG A 169 26.94 -36.90 -14.85
N LEU A 170 27.62 -37.59 -15.77
CA LEU A 170 28.57 -36.97 -16.69
C LEU A 170 27.90 -35.94 -17.64
N PRO A 171 26.79 -36.25 -18.33
CA PRO A 171 26.13 -35.26 -19.17
C PRO A 171 25.54 -34.10 -18.37
N ALA A 172 25.02 -34.35 -17.15
CA ALA A 172 24.56 -33.26 -16.28
C ALA A 172 25.70 -32.34 -15.84
N LEU A 173 26.86 -32.91 -15.49
CA LEU A 173 28.06 -32.15 -15.13
C LEU A 173 28.54 -31.30 -16.31
N ALA A 174 28.62 -31.89 -17.51
CA ALA A 174 28.97 -31.18 -18.74
C ALA A 174 27.97 -30.06 -19.03
N GLY A 175 26.67 -30.31 -18.87
CA GLY A 175 25.61 -29.30 -19.03
C GLY A 175 25.80 -28.10 -18.12
N PHE A 176 26.00 -28.31 -16.81
CA PHE A 176 26.25 -27.20 -15.88
C PHE A 176 27.59 -26.49 -16.13
N ALA A 177 28.64 -27.21 -16.53
CA ALA A 177 29.92 -26.61 -16.91
C ALA A 177 29.81 -25.75 -18.17
N ILE A 178 29.04 -26.18 -19.17
CA ILE A 178 28.73 -25.42 -20.39
C ILE A 178 27.92 -24.17 -20.03
N LEU A 179 26.91 -24.29 -19.16
CA LEU A 179 26.15 -23.12 -18.68
C LEU A 179 27.05 -22.12 -17.97
N LEU A 180 27.97 -22.57 -17.12
CA LEU A 180 28.92 -21.69 -16.44
C LEU A 180 29.86 -21.00 -17.43
N ALA A 181 30.48 -21.76 -18.34
CA ALA A 181 31.40 -21.22 -19.34
C ALA A 181 30.70 -20.26 -20.31
N GLY A 182 29.50 -20.62 -20.77
CA GLY A 182 28.65 -19.76 -21.59
C GLY A 182 28.24 -18.49 -20.86
N GLY A 183 27.85 -18.58 -19.59
CA GLY A 183 27.54 -17.42 -18.75
C GLY A 183 28.73 -16.49 -18.54
N LEU A 184 29.93 -17.04 -18.31
CA LEU A 184 31.17 -16.26 -18.21
C LEU A 184 31.52 -15.57 -19.54
N ALA A 185 31.36 -16.26 -20.67
CA ALA A 185 31.56 -15.67 -22.00
C ALA A 185 30.54 -14.56 -22.30
N MET A 186 29.27 -14.76 -21.92
CA MET A 186 28.23 -13.73 -22.00
C MET A 186 28.63 -12.52 -21.16
N LEU A 187 28.99 -12.70 -19.89
CA LEU A 187 29.41 -11.60 -19.02
C LEU A 187 30.62 -10.83 -19.58
N ALA A 188 31.63 -11.54 -20.10
CA ALA A 188 32.81 -10.91 -20.72
C ALA A 188 32.46 -10.11 -21.99
N ALA A 189 31.43 -10.52 -22.72
CA ALA A 189 30.90 -9.81 -23.88
C ALA A 189 29.87 -8.72 -23.53
N GLY A 190 29.66 -8.42 -22.23
CA GLY A 190 28.66 -7.45 -21.78
C GLY A 190 27.21 -7.96 -21.86
N GLY A 191 27.01 -9.26 -22.02
CA GLY A 191 25.71 -9.94 -22.06
C GLY A 191 25.06 -10.12 -20.69
N ASN A 192 23.80 -10.58 -20.72
CA ASN A 192 22.93 -10.66 -19.54
C ASN A 192 23.17 -11.95 -18.71
N ALA A 193 24.27 -12.03 -17.98
CA ALA A 193 24.59 -13.14 -17.08
C ALA A 193 25.30 -12.64 -15.81
N GLY A 194 25.10 -13.28 -14.67
CA GLY A 194 25.73 -12.85 -13.41
C GLY A 194 25.10 -13.44 -12.16
N PHE A 195 25.53 -12.95 -10.99
CA PHE A 195 24.92 -13.31 -9.71
C PHE A 195 23.73 -12.41 -9.41
N GLN A 196 22.58 -13.02 -9.14
CA GLN A 196 21.39 -12.35 -8.62
C GLN A 196 21.47 -12.17 -7.09
N SER A 197 22.36 -12.90 -6.42
CA SER A 197 22.65 -12.76 -4.98
C SER A 197 23.23 -11.40 -4.60
N ALA A 198 23.74 -10.62 -5.56
CA ALA A 198 24.11 -9.23 -5.33
C ALA A 198 22.94 -8.38 -4.79
N SER A 199 21.69 -8.76 -5.13
CA SER A 199 20.49 -8.15 -4.57
C SER A 199 20.34 -8.33 -3.05
N LEU A 200 20.88 -9.41 -2.46
CA LEU A 200 20.87 -9.59 -1.00
C LEU A 200 21.78 -8.56 -0.31
N GLY A 201 22.92 -8.20 -0.92
CA GLY A 201 23.81 -7.16 -0.42
C GLY A 201 23.14 -5.79 -0.40
N GLU A 202 22.38 -5.46 -1.46
CA GLU A 202 21.58 -4.23 -1.49
C GLU A 202 20.47 -4.23 -0.43
N ARG A 203 19.82 -5.37 -0.17
CA ARG A 203 18.83 -5.50 0.91
C ARG A 203 19.43 -5.28 2.30
N LEU A 204 20.63 -5.80 2.56
CA LEU A 204 21.33 -5.53 3.82
C LEU A 204 21.63 -4.04 3.99
N LYS A 205 21.99 -3.33 2.91
CA LYS A 205 22.17 -1.87 2.94
C LYS A 205 20.86 -1.14 3.23
N VAL A 206 19.73 -1.60 2.69
CA VAL A 206 18.40 -1.04 3.01
C VAL A 206 18.10 -1.17 4.50
N VAL A 207 18.31 -2.36 5.08
CA VAL A 207 18.08 -2.59 6.53
C VAL A 207 19.01 -1.70 7.37
N ALA A 208 20.30 -1.63 7.06
CA ALA A 208 21.25 -0.80 7.78
C ALA A 208 20.88 0.69 7.73
N ARG A 209 20.45 1.18 6.55
CA ARG A 209 19.94 2.55 6.38
C ARG A 209 18.69 2.80 7.21
N SER A 210 17.75 1.85 7.23
CA SER A 210 16.53 1.98 8.03
C SER A 210 16.78 2.04 9.53
N ILE A 211 17.79 1.32 10.03
CA ILE A 211 18.19 1.42 11.44
C ILE A 211 18.73 2.83 11.73
N ALA A 212 19.65 3.33 10.89
CA ALA A 212 20.21 4.67 11.06
C ALA A 212 19.13 5.78 10.94
N ASP A 213 18.17 5.58 10.03
CA ASP A 213 17.04 6.47 9.80
C ASP A 213 16.11 6.56 11.02
N LEU A 214 15.78 5.42 11.65
CA LEU A 214 14.99 5.43 12.89
C LEU A 214 15.72 6.13 14.04
N SER A 215 17.03 5.94 14.18
CA SER A 215 17.81 6.67 15.19
C SER A 215 17.83 8.19 14.92
N ALA A 216 17.86 8.60 13.66
CA ALA A 216 17.75 10.02 13.30
C ALA A 216 16.35 10.58 13.60
N PHE A 217 15.30 9.80 13.32
CA PHE A 217 13.92 10.16 13.62
C PHE A 217 13.66 10.28 15.12
N GLU A 218 14.23 9.39 15.95
CA GLU A 218 14.19 9.52 17.41
C GLU A 218 14.81 10.84 17.89
N ALA A 219 15.92 11.28 17.28
CA ALA A 219 16.51 12.57 17.60
C ALA A 219 15.61 13.75 17.17
N GLU A 220 14.93 13.63 16.03
CA GLU A 220 13.98 14.64 15.52
C GLU A 220 12.76 14.79 16.45
N LEU A 221 12.24 13.67 17.00
CA LEU A 221 11.14 13.68 17.96
C LEU A 221 11.45 14.48 19.23
N MET A 222 12.72 14.60 19.60
CA MET A 222 13.18 15.33 20.79
C MET A 222 13.43 16.81 20.52
N GLN A 223 13.43 17.25 19.26
CA GLN A 223 13.59 18.66 18.94
C GLN A 223 12.32 19.44 19.29
N PRO A 224 12.43 20.62 19.92
CA PRO A 224 11.27 21.47 20.17
C PRO A 224 10.68 21.91 18.83
N ALA A 225 9.35 21.98 18.74
CA ALA A 225 8.73 22.63 17.58
C ALA A 225 9.01 24.13 17.60
N ASP A 226 9.24 24.67 16.41
CA ASP A 226 9.22 26.10 16.16
C ASP A 226 7.76 26.59 16.14
N LEU A 227 7.23 26.90 17.33
CA LEU A 227 5.86 27.39 17.50
C LEU A 227 5.85 28.89 17.76
N PRO A 228 4.83 29.61 17.25
CA PRO A 228 4.54 30.97 17.68
C PRO A 228 4.40 31.09 19.20
N PRO A 229 4.71 32.25 19.79
CA PRO A 229 4.45 32.56 21.19
C PRO A 229 3.01 32.23 21.62
N PRO A 230 2.76 31.76 22.87
CA PRO A 230 1.44 31.31 23.30
C PRO A 230 0.28 32.30 23.10
N GLY A 231 0.53 33.61 23.21
CA GLY A 231 -0.50 34.64 22.99
C GLY A 231 -0.88 34.85 21.51
N GLN A 232 0.00 34.47 20.59
CA GLN A 232 -0.18 34.57 19.15
C GLN A 232 -0.69 33.26 18.54
N LEU A 233 -0.39 32.10 19.15
CA LEU A 233 -0.81 30.81 18.61
C LEU A 233 -2.33 30.77 18.38
N PHE A 234 -2.73 30.48 17.13
CA PHE A 234 -4.11 30.43 16.65
C PHE A 234 -4.96 31.70 16.87
N ALA A 235 -4.34 32.86 17.10
CA ALA A 235 -5.05 34.10 17.40
C ALA A 235 -6.03 34.54 16.28
N ARG A 236 -5.81 34.15 15.02
CA ARG A 236 -6.65 34.55 13.87
C ARG A 236 -7.92 33.72 13.72
N VAL A 237 -7.93 32.50 14.24
CA VAL A 237 -9.09 31.60 14.22
C VAL A 237 -9.77 31.52 15.59
N ARG A 238 -9.37 32.36 16.55
CA ARG A 238 -9.91 32.31 17.92
C ARG A 238 -11.44 32.45 17.92
N GLY A 239 -12.10 31.48 18.54
CA GLY A 239 -13.56 31.42 18.62
C GLY A 239 -14.25 30.87 17.37
N GLN A 240 -13.49 30.47 16.34
CA GLN A 240 -14.00 29.79 15.15
C GLN A 240 -13.73 28.29 15.25
N ASP A 241 -14.60 27.49 14.64
CA ASP A 241 -14.32 26.06 14.47
C ASP A 241 -13.19 25.87 13.44
N VAL A 242 -12.36 24.85 13.65
CA VAL A 242 -11.34 24.42 12.69
C VAL A 242 -11.60 22.96 12.35
N VAL A 243 -11.98 22.69 11.11
CA VAL A 243 -12.29 21.34 10.64
C VAL A 243 -11.22 20.90 9.66
N LEU A 244 -10.44 19.89 10.05
CA LEU A 244 -9.45 19.22 9.23
C LEU A 244 -10.02 17.88 8.76
N ALA A 245 -10.36 17.76 7.47
CA ALA A 245 -10.97 16.56 6.91
C ALA A 245 -10.06 15.89 5.86
N PHE A 246 -9.65 14.66 6.13
CA PHE A 246 -8.97 13.82 5.15
C PHE A 246 -10.00 13.12 4.26
N ILE A 247 -9.86 13.25 2.94
CA ILE A 247 -10.63 12.53 1.94
C ILE A 247 -9.80 11.32 1.51
N GLU A 248 -10.26 10.13 1.89
CA GLU A 248 -9.60 8.86 1.58
C GLU A 248 -9.27 8.74 0.08
N SER A 249 -8.02 8.42 -0.23
CA SER A 249 -7.55 8.17 -1.59
C SER A 249 -7.73 9.35 -2.58
N TYR A 250 -7.93 10.59 -2.11
CA TYR A 250 -8.05 11.76 -2.98
C TYR A 250 -6.68 12.30 -3.42
N GLY A 251 -6.15 11.77 -4.51
CA GLY A 251 -4.85 12.17 -5.02
C GLY A 251 -4.87 13.10 -6.23
N ARG A 252 -3.69 13.64 -6.57
CA ARG A 252 -3.47 14.50 -7.75
C ARG A 252 -4.00 13.90 -9.05
N SER A 253 -3.95 12.57 -9.19
CA SER A 253 -4.49 11.89 -10.37
C SER A 253 -5.99 12.10 -10.53
N ALA A 254 -6.76 12.22 -9.44
CA ALA A 254 -8.20 12.50 -9.53
C ALA A 254 -8.50 13.82 -10.24
N ILE A 255 -7.60 14.81 -10.17
CA ILE A 255 -7.77 16.13 -10.78
C ILE A 255 -7.12 16.21 -12.17
N GLU A 256 -5.88 15.74 -12.30
CA GLU A 256 -5.07 16.00 -13.51
C GLU A 256 -5.06 14.86 -14.52
N ASP A 257 -5.40 13.63 -14.12
CA ASP A 257 -5.36 12.50 -15.06
C ASP A 257 -6.46 12.66 -16.11
N PRO A 258 -6.15 12.58 -17.42
CA PRO A 258 -7.15 12.72 -18.48
C PRO A 258 -8.31 11.71 -18.41
N ARG A 259 -8.13 10.57 -17.73
CA ARG A 259 -9.20 9.59 -17.48
C ARG A 259 -10.25 10.09 -16.49
N TYR A 260 -9.86 10.99 -15.58
CA TYR A 260 -10.65 11.37 -14.41
C TYR A 260 -11.08 12.84 -14.44
N ALA A 261 -10.22 13.72 -14.96
CA ALA A 261 -10.45 15.15 -15.07
C ALA A 261 -11.79 15.55 -15.71
N PRO A 262 -12.34 14.82 -16.72
CA PRO A 262 -13.65 15.14 -17.28
C PRO A 262 -14.81 15.03 -16.28
N LEU A 263 -14.68 14.26 -15.20
CA LEU A 263 -15.71 14.15 -14.15
C LEU A 263 -15.43 15.13 -13.01
N THR A 264 -14.21 15.14 -12.48
CA THR A 264 -13.84 15.92 -11.28
C THR A 264 -13.62 17.40 -11.55
N GLY A 265 -13.18 17.79 -12.75
CA GLY A 265 -13.03 19.19 -13.13
C GLY A 265 -14.34 19.98 -13.01
N PRO A 266 -15.43 19.53 -13.69
CA PRO A 266 -16.75 20.11 -13.52
C PRO A 266 -17.26 20.07 -12.08
N ARG A 267 -16.99 18.99 -11.33
CA ARG A 267 -17.38 18.88 -9.91
C ARG A 267 -16.75 19.95 -9.05
N LEU A 268 -15.43 20.14 -9.15
CA LEU A 268 -14.71 21.17 -8.40
C LEU A 268 -15.19 22.57 -8.76
N ALA A 269 -15.52 22.83 -10.04
CA ALA A 269 -16.10 24.09 -10.47
C ALA A 269 -17.50 24.33 -9.88
N ALA A 270 -18.34 23.30 -9.80
CA ALA A 270 -19.67 23.37 -9.19
C ALA A 270 -19.59 23.63 -7.68
N VAL A 271 -18.73 22.88 -6.97
CA VAL A 271 -18.46 23.11 -5.54
C VAL A 271 -17.93 24.52 -5.31
N GLN A 272 -17.03 25.00 -6.16
CA GLN A 272 -16.53 26.37 -6.06
C GLN A 272 -17.65 27.40 -6.17
N ALA A 273 -18.53 27.28 -7.17
CA ALA A 273 -19.65 28.20 -7.35
C ALA A 273 -20.61 28.18 -6.17
N GLU A 274 -20.94 26.99 -5.63
CA GLU A 274 -21.80 26.83 -4.47
C GLU A 274 -21.20 27.50 -3.21
N LEU A 275 -19.91 27.32 -2.98
CA LEU A 275 -19.20 27.94 -1.85
C LEU A 275 -19.09 29.46 -2.00
N GLU A 276 -18.83 29.96 -3.20
CA GLU A 276 -18.80 31.40 -3.48
C GLU A 276 -20.17 32.06 -3.26
N GLU A 277 -21.26 31.40 -3.67
CA GLU A 277 -22.64 31.84 -3.43
C GLU A 277 -22.96 31.87 -1.93
N ALA A 278 -22.46 30.90 -1.15
CA ALA A 278 -22.56 30.85 0.31
C ALA A 278 -21.59 31.82 1.04
N GLY A 279 -20.84 32.66 0.30
CA GLY A 279 -19.98 33.72 0.83
C GLY A 279 -18.59 33.26 1.25
N TYR A 280 -18.18 32.04 0.92
CA TYR A 280 -16.85 31.53 1.22
C TYR A 280 -15.79 32.02 0.24
N ALA A 281 -14.55 32.10 0.72
CA ALA A 281 -13.35 32.20 -0.09
C ALA A 281 -12.56 30.90 0.03
N MET A 282 -11.84 30.55 -1.04
CA MET A 282 -11.07 29.31 -1.10
C MET A 282 -9.66 29.53 -1.64
N ALA A 283 -8.72 28.73 -1.16
CA ALA A 283 -7.40 28.57 -1.74
C ALA A 283 -7.01 27.10 -1.78
N SER A 284 -6.40 26.65 -2.89
CA SER A 284 -6.04 25.25 -3.10
C SER A 284 -4.57 25.08 -3.48
N GLY A 285 -3.94 24.02 -3.00
CA GLY A 285 -2.52 23.73 -3.22
C GLY A 285 -2.25 22.24 -3.29
N TRP A 286 -0.96 21.88 -3.35
CA TRP A 286 -0.50 20.50 -3.37
C TRP A 286 0.38 20.21 -2.15
N THR A 287 0.26 19.01 -1.61
CA THR A 287 1.23 18.45 -0.68
C THR A 287 1.56 17.01 -1.02
N ARG A 288 2.76 16.54 -0.71
CA ARG A 288 3.23 15.20 -1.01
C ARG A 288 2.96 14.26 0.16
N ALA A 289 2.11 13.27 -0.06
CA ALA A 289 1.75 12.28 0.94
C ALA A 289 2.91 11.32 1.29
N PRO A 290 3.00 10.86 2.55
CA PRO A 290 3.99 9.90 3.01
C PRO A 290 3.64 8.46 2.65
N THR A 291 2.45 8.21 2.09
CA THR A 291 1.97 6.89 1.64
C THR A 291 1.33 6.95 0.25
N VAL A 292 0.93 5.80 -0.29
CA VAL A 292 0.15 5.59 -1.53
C VAL A 292 -0.67 4.33 -1.33
N GLY A 293 -1.93 4.32 -1.74
CA GLY A 293 -2.79 3.13 -1.82
C GLY A 293 -3.26 2.56 -0.47
N GLY A 294 -3.01 3.25 0.63
CA GLY A 294 -3.42 2.86 1.97
C GLY A 294 -2.53 3.50 3.04
N LEU A 295 -2.73 3.04 4.28
CA LEU A 295 -1.98 3.46 5.46
C LEU A 295 -2.21 4.94 5.82
N SER A 296 -3.46 5.39 5.72
CA SER A 296 -3.91 6.77 5.97
C SER A 296 -3.43 7.31 7.32
N TRP A 297 -3.37 6.49 8.36
CA TRP A 297 -2.87 6.88 9.69
C TRP A 297 -1.43 7.44 9.67
N LEU A 298 -0.60 7.03 8.71
CA LEU A 298 0.76 7.57 8.52
C LEU A 298 0.71 8.99 7.92
N ALA A 299 -0.26 9.29 7.04
CA ALA A 299 -0.52 10.63 6.53
C ALA A 299 -1.05 11.56 7.62
N HIS A 300 -1.99 11.07 8.43
CA HIS A 300 -2.50 11.79 9.60
C HIS A 300 -1.37 12.09 10.59
N GLY A 301 -0.60 11.06 10.98
CA GLY A 301 0.58 11.22 11.82
C GLY A 301 1.54 12.27 11.27
N THR A 302 1.83 12.22 9.97
CA THR A 302 2.74 13.15 9.30
C THR A 302 2.29 14.60 9.39
N LEU A 303 1.04 14.89 9.02
CA LEU A 303 0.50 16.25 9.08
C LEU A 303 0.39 16.74 10.52
N LEU A 304 -0.10 15.91 11.44
CA LEU A 304 -0.42 16.36 12.78
C LEU A 304 0.85 16.53 13.63
N SER A 305 1.88 15.72 13.42
CA SER A 305 3.17 15.89 14.09
C SER A 305 4.10 16.87 13.38
N GLY A 306 3.86 17.14 12.10
CA GLY A 306 4.78 17.93 11.26
C GLY A 306 6.14 17.23 11.09
N LEU A 307 6.13 15.89 11.06
CA LEU A 307 7.32 15.06 10.86
C LEU A 307 7.01 14.03 9.79
N TRP A 308 7.99 13.66 8.96
CA TRP A 308 7.73 12.68 7.90
C TRP A 308 7.55 11.26 8.48
N VAL A 309 6.32 10.74 8.49
CA VAL A 309 5.99 9.40 9.00
C VAL A 309 5.54 8.52 7.85
N ASP A 310 6.47 7.74 7.28
CA ASP A 310 6.23 6.89 6.09
C ASP A 310 6.39 5.39 6.36
N SER A 311 6.47 5.00 7.63
CA SER A 311 6.54 3.61 8.06
C SER A 311 5.89 3.40 9.42
N GLN A 312 5.44 2.17 9.65
CA GLN A 312 4.87 1.78 10.94
C GLN A 312 5.86 1.97 12.10
N ALA A 313 7.16 1.74 11.88
CA ALA A 313 8.16 1.94 12.92
C ALA A 313 8.29 3.41 13.36
N ARG A 314 8.25 4.36 12.42
CA ARG A 314 8.22 5.80 12.75
C ARG A 314 6.92 6.17 13.47
N TYR A 315 5.79 5.60 13.06
CA TYR A 315 4.51 5.82 13.71
C TYR A 315 4.51 5.32 15.16
N ASP A 316 4.97 4.09 15.41
CA ASP A 316 5.09 3.51 16.75
C ASP A 316 5.94 4.39 17.69
N LEU A 317 7.04 4.96 17.18
CA LEU A 317 7.90 5.89 17.92
C LEU A 317 7.18 7.22 18.19
N LEU A 318 6.47 7.76 17.20
CA LEU A 318 5.70 8.99 17.35
C LEU A 318 4.63 8.86 18.44
N MET A 319 3.87 7.75 18.44
CA MET A 319 2.79 7.51 19.41
C MET A 319 3.29 7.45 20.86
N ARG A 320 4.57 7.13 21.06
CA ARG A 320 5.23 7.08 22.38
C ARG A 320 6.01 8.35 22.72
N SER A 321 6.06 9.31 21.82
CA SER A 321 6.85 10.53 21.97
C SER A 321 6.10 11.64 22.70
N GLY A 322 6.84 12.65 23.16
CA GLY A 322 6.30 13.90 23.67
C GLY A 322 6.02 14.97 22.61
N ARG A 323 6.29 14.70 21.32
CA ARG A 323 6.10 15.67 20.23
C ARG A 323 4.61 16.07 20.17
N PRO A 324 4.23 17.34 20.39
CA PRO A 324 2.83 17.73 20.39
C PRO A 324 2.23 17.58 18.98
N SER A 325 1.05 16.97 18.87
CA SER A 325 0.24 16.98 17.65
C SER A 325 -0.40 18.35 17.43
N LEU A 326 -0.89 18.65 16.22
CA LEU A 326 -1.70 19.84 15.93
C LEU A 326 -2.94 19.91 16.84
N ASN A 327 -3.60 18.77 17.04
CA ASN A 327 -4.80 18.63 17.87
C ASN A 327 -4.52 19.00 19.34
N ARG A 328 -3.40 18.52 19.91
CA ARG A 328 -2.94 18.93 21.26
C ARG A 328 -2.71 20.43 21.34
N LEU A 329 -2.10 21.05 20.33
CA LEU A 329 -1.88 22.49 20.34
C LEU A 329 -3.21 23.26 20.38
N PHE A 330 -4.22 22.82 19.63
CA PHE A 330 -5.54 23.44 19.64
C PHE A 330 -6.26 23.24 20.97
N ARG A 331 -6.22 22.02 21.52
CA ARG A 331 -6.76 21.73 22.85
C ARG A 331 -6.14 22.61 23.92
N ASP A 332 -4.81 22.70 23.94
CA ASP A 332 -4.07 23.50 24.91
C ASP A 332 -4.32 25.01 24.71
N ALA A 333 -4.76 25.43 23.51
CA ALA A 333 -5.19 26.80 23.20
C ALA A 333 -6.68 27.08 23.46
N GLY A 334 -7.45 26.07 23.92
CA GLY A 334 -8.84 26.24 24.40
C GLY A 334 -9.95 25.73 23.48
N TRP A 335 -9.62 25.05 22.39
CA TRP A 335 -10.63 24.36 21.56
C TRP A 335 -10.99 23.01 22.18
N GLN A 336 -12.21 22.55 21.95
CA GLN A 336 -12.55 21.15 22.16
C GLN A 336 -11.99 20.33 20.98
N SER A 337 -11.06 19.43 21.24
CA SER A 337 -10.45 18.59 20.20
C SER A 337 -11.26 17.31 19.97
N VAL A 338 -11.66 17.07 18.73
CA VAL A 338 -12.57 15.97 18.36
C VAL A 338 -11.98 15.15 17.23
N ALA A 339 -12.02 13.82 17.36
CA ALA A 339 -11.77 12.89 16.27
C ALA A 339 -13.09 12.30 15.75
N VAL A 340 -13.28 12.26 14.44
CA VAL A 340 -14.41 11.62 13.76
C VAL A 340 -13.86 10.56 12.82
N MET A 341 -13.94 9.29 13.24
CA MET A 341 -13.18 8.19 12.65
C MET A 341 -14.10 7.00 12.30
N PRO A 342 -14.85 7.08 11.18
CA PRO A 342 -15.88 6.10 10.80
C PRO A 342 -15.33 4.70 10.48
N ALA A 343 -14.02 4.55 10.29
CA ALA A 343 -13.35 3.29 10.01
C ALA A 343 -12.66 2.65 11.22
N ILE A 344 -12.61 3.33 12.38
CA ILE A 344 -12.06 2.75 13.60
C ILE A 344 -13.12 1.85 14.24
N THR A 345 -12.94 0.54 14.07
CA THR A 345 -13.84 -0.53 14.53
C THR A 345 -13.21 -1.43 15.60
N MET A 346 -11.99 -1.12 16.00
CA MET A 346 -11.22 -1.81 17.04
C MET A 346 -10.70 -0.79 18.05
N ASP A 347 -10.15 -1.27 19.16
CA ASP A 347 -9.46 -0.42 20.13
C ASP A 347 -8.39 0.43 19.44
N TRP A 348 -8.39 1.73 19.72
CA TRP A 348 -7.44 2.69 19.14
C TRP A 348 -6.65 3.42 20.24
N PRO A 349 -5.74 2.72 20.95
CA PRO A 349 -4.94 3.31 22.01
C PRO A 349 -4.06 4.48 21.53
N GLU A 350 -3.71 4.51 20.24
CA GLU A 350 -2.93 5.56 19.61
C GLU A 350 -3.63 6.93 19.64
N SER A 351 -4.97 6.97 19.78
CA SER A 351 -5.74 8.21 19.99
C SER A 351 -5.21 9.06 21.16
N ALA A 352 -4.62 8.43 22.18
CA ALA A 352 -4.03 9.11 23.32
C ALA A 352 -2.86 10.05 22.94
N TYR A 353 -2.11 9.71 21.87
CA TYR A 353 -1.06 10.58 21.34
C TYR A 353 -1.64 11.88 20.77
N TYR A 354 -2.80 11.82 20.13
CA TYR A 354 -3.36 12.99 19.44
C TYR A 354 -4.02 13.99 20.37
N GLY A 355 -4.44 13.56 21.57
CA GLY A 355 -4.95 14.45 22.61
C GLY A 355 -6.36 14.97 22.36
N TYR A 356 -7.23 14.16 21.77
CA TYR A 356 -8.65 14.45 21.63
C TYR A 356 -9.36 14.48 22.98
N ASP A 357 -10.31 15.39 23.14
CA ASP A 357 -11.28 15.38 24.25
C ASP A 357 -12.44 14.41 23.94
N THR A 358 -12.74 14.20 22.67
CA THR A 358 -13.81 13.31 22.20
C THR A 358 -13.34 12.51 20.99
N VAL A 359 -13.51 11.19 21.03
CA VAL A 359 -13.31 10.30 19.88
C VAL A 359 -14.68 9.75 19.50
N LEU A 360 -15.10 10.00 18.26
CA LEU A 360 -16.28 9.41 17.65
C LEU A 360 -15.82 8.35 16.65
N ALA A 361 -15.60 7.12 17.14
CA ALA A 361 -15.27 5.97 16.30
C ALA A 361 -16.53 5.41 15.61
N ALA A 362 -16.39 4.35 14.82
CA ALA A 362 -17.47 3.83 13.98
C ALA A 362 -18.78 3.54 14.76
N GLU A 363 -18.66 2.93 15.93
CA GLU A 363 -19.81 2.61 16.79
C GLU A 363 -20.42 3.87 17.44
N ASP A 364 -19.58 4.84 17.81
CA ASP A 364 -20.01 6.08 18.49
C ASP A 364 -20.80 7.01 17.57
N LEU A 365 -20.61 6.92 16.24
CA LEU A 365 -21.34 7.73 15.26
C LEU A 365 -22.83 7.36 15.18
N GLY A 366 -23.22 6.20 15.71
CA GLY A 366 -24.63 5.78 15.80
C GLY A 366 -25.28 5.41 14.46
N TYR A 367 -24.48 5.01 13.46
CA TYR A 367 -25.01 4.63 12.14
C TYR A 367 -25.87 3.37 12.23
N THR A 368 -27.15 3.46 11.85
CA THR A 368 -28.10 2.33 11.90
C THR A 368 -28.35 1.67 10.54
N GLY A 369 -27.71 2.18 9.48
CA GLY A 369 -27.83 1.64 8.13
C GLY A 369 -26.98 0.40 7.88
N LYS A 370 -27.18 -0.22 6.71
CA LYS A 370 -26.37 -1.32 6.20
C LYS A 370 -24.99 -0.80 5.78
N PRO A 371 -23.92 -1.57 6.04
CA PRO A 371 -22.59 -1.09 5.74
C PRO A 371 -22.31 -1.03 4.24
N PHE A 372 -21.55 -0.03 3.80
CA PHE A 372 -21.02 0.08 2.44
C PHE A 372 -19.81 -0.83 2.25
N ASN A 373 -19.97 -2.14 2.51
CA ASN A 373 -18.86 -3.08 2.67
C ASN A 373 -17.89 -2.59 3.76
N TRP A 374 -16.59 -2.49 3.44
CA TRP A 374 -15.55 -2.07 4.39
C TRP A 374 -15.65 -0.58 4.80
N VAL A 375 -16.27 0.25 3.96
CA VAL A 375 -16.43 1.71 4.15
C VAL A 375 -17.31 2.06 5.36
N THR A 376 -18.02 1.09 5.93
CA THR A 376 -18.99 1.24 7.03
C THR A 376 -20.15 2.16 6.66
N MET A 377 -19.98 3.48 6.61
CA MET A 377 -21.02 4.48 6.39
C MET A 377 -20.58 5.55 5.38
N PRO A 378 -21.54 6.20 4.69
CA PRO A 378 -21.22 7.24 3.72
C PRO A 378 -20.86 8.57 4.41
N ASP A 379 -20.03 9.37 3.75
CA ASP A 379 -19.44 10.61 4.31
C ASP A 379 -20.51 11.64 4.73
N GLN A 380 -21.65 11.65 4.03
CA GLN A 380 -22.79 12.50 4.38
C GLN A 380 -23.35 12.16 5.77
N TYR A 381 -23.38 10.88 6.14
CA TYR A 381 -23.74 10.47 7.50
C TYR A 381 -22.67 10.91 8.50
N THR A 382 -21.39 10.67 8.19
CA THR A 382 -20.25 11.03 9.05
C THR A 382 -20.27 12.52 9.41
N LEU A 383 -20.48 13.39 8.42
CA LEU A 383 -20.55 14.84 8.62
C LEU A 383 -21.81 15.27 9.40
N SER A 384 -22.96 14.64 9.13
CA SER A 384 -24.19 14.88 9.92
C SER A 384 -24.03 14.45 11.39
N ALA A 385 -23.34 13.33 11.63
CA ALA A 385 -23.05 12.85 12.98
C ALA A 385 -22.06 13.77 13.70
N PHE A 386 -21.03 14.29 13.02
CA PHE A 386 -20.11 15.28 13.58
C PHE A 386 -20.85 16.53 14.09
N ASP A 387 -21.75 17.11 13.28
CA ASP A 387 -22.52 18.27 13.69
C ASP A 387 -23.37 17.96 14.94
N ARG A 388 -24.11 16.85 14.90
CA ARG A 388 -25.03 16.45 15.97
C ARG A 388 -24.31 16.12 17.28
N LEU A 389 -23.19 15.42 17.21
CA LEU A 389 -22.54 14.78 18.37
C LEU A 389 -21.39 15.61 18.95
N ALA A 390 -20.79 16.51 18.17
CA ALA A 390 -19.64 17.28 18.59
C ALA A 390 -19.82 18.79 18.41
N ARG A 391 -20.08 19.25 17.17
CA ARG A 391 -20.05 20.67 16.85
C ARG A 391 -21.17 21.46 17.55
N LEU A 392 -22.43 21.02 17.42
CA LEU A 392 -23.58 21.70 18.02
C LEU A 392 -23.53 21.67 19.57
N PRO A 393 -23.20 20.55 20.23
CA PRO A 393 -22.99 20.52 21.67
C PRO A 393 -21.90 21.50 22.15
N ALA A 394 -20.73 21.53 21.49
CA ALA A 394 -19.64 22.44 21.86
C ALA A 394 -20.04 23.91 21.69
N ALA A 395 -20.74 24.24 20.60
CA ALA A 395 -21.28 25.58 20.37
C ALA A 395 -22.27 26.01 21.46
N ALA A 396 -23.13 25.10 21.94
CA ALA A 396 -24.04 25.37 23.06
C ALA A 396 -23.30 25.66 24.38
N GLU A 397 -22.08 25.15 24.55
CA GLU A 397 -21.18 25.47 25.67
C GLU A 397 -20.32 26.72 25.42
N GLY A 398 -20.43 27.36 24.26
CA GLY A 398 -19.61 28.51 23.87
C GLY A 398 -18.13 28.14 23.60
N LYS A 399 -17.85 26.89 23.23
CA LYS A 399 -16.50 26.42 22.88
C LYS A 399 -16.39 26.13 21.38
N PRO A 400 -15.34 26.61 20.71
CA PRO A 400 -15.06 26.20 19.33
C PRO A 400 -14.50 24.77 19.29
N VAL A 401 -14.73 24.07 18.18
CA VAL A 401 -14.16 22.73 17.97
C VAL A 401 -12.94 22.78 17.05
N MET A 402 -11.92 21.98 17.37
CA MET A 402 -10.94 21.55 16.38
C MET A 402 -11.21 20.07 16.09
N ALA A 403 -11.73 19.81 14.89
CA ALA A 403 -12.11 18.47 14.47
C ALA A 403 -11.12 17.90 13.46
N GLU A 404 -10.68 16.67 13.70
CA GLU A 404 -10.05 15.83 12.69
C GLU A 404 -11.07 14.79 12.22
N ILE A 405 -11.34 14.76 10.91
CA ILE A 405 -12.32 13.88 10.30
C ILE A 405 -11.64 13.01 9.24
N ALA A 406 -11.78 11.69 9.33
CA ALA A 406 -11.33 10.76 8.30
C ALA A 406 -12.54 10.32 7.44
N LEU A 407 -12.78 10.99 6.32
CA LEU A 407 -13.81 10.58 5.37
C LEU A 407 -13.38 9.31 4.65
N ILE A 408 -14.33 8.42 4.38
CA ILE A 408 -14.04 7.01 4.06
C ILE A 408 -14.76 6.50 2.81
N SER A 409 -15.70 7.26 2.24
CA SER A 409 -16.54 6.80 1.12
C SER A 409 -15.76 6.45 -0.15
N SER A 410 -14.58 7.02 -0.32
CA SER A 410 -13.66 6.75 -1.42
C SER A 410 -12.60 5.70 -1.11
N HIS A 411 -12.78 4.88 -0.07
CA HIS A 411 -11.95 3.70 0.17
C HIS A 411 -12.29 2.55 -0.82
N ALA A 412 -11.31 1.71 -1.12
CA ALA A 412 -11.55 0.44 -1.82
C ALA A 412 -12.56 -0.43 -1.02
N PRO A 413 -13.48 -1.16 -1.66
CA PRO A 413 -13.47 -1.56 -3.07
C PRO A 413 -14.18 -0.61 -4.04
N TRP A 414 -14.51 0.64 -3.64
CA TRP A 414 -15.22 1.65 -4.44
C TRP A 414 -16.60 1.19 -4.94
N THR A 415 -17.25 0.31 -4.20
CA THR A 415 -18.63 -0.12 -4.46
C THR A 415 -19.34 -0.47 -3.15
N PRO A 416 -20.65 -0.16 -3.01
CA PRO A 416 -21.43 0.68 -3.92
C PRO A 416 -20.97 2.14 -3.90
N VAL A 417 -21.24 2.87 -4.99
CA VAL A 417 -20.97 4.31 -5.08
C VAL A 417 -22.12 5.06 -4.43
N PRO A 418 -21.89 5.84 -3.34
CA PRO A 418 -22.97 6.61 -2.72
C PRO A 418 -23.44 7.77 -3.61
N SER A 419 -24.63 8.28 -3.31
CA SER A 419 -25.19 9.51 -3.89
C SER A 419 -25.80 10.36 -2.79
N LEU A 420 -25.70 11.70 -2.90
CA LEU A 420 -26.30 12.61 -1.92
C LEU A 420 -27.80 12.35 -1.79
N ILE A 421 -28.28 12.36 -0.55
CA ILE A 421 -29.70 12.47 -0.21
C ILE A 421 -29.97 13.80 0.48
N ASP A 422 -31.23 14.11 0.74
CA ASP A 422 -31.59 15.27 1.55
C ASP A 422 -30.91 15.20 2.93
N TRP A 423 -30.25 16.28 3.35
CA TRP A 423 -29.50 16.30 4.61
C TRP A 423 -30.36 15.99 5.85
N ASP A 424 -31.64 16.38 5.85
CA ASP A 424 -32.58 16.07 6.93
C ASP A 424 -32.84 14.55 7.06
N LYS A 425 -32.64 13.78 5.99
CA LYS A 425 -32.78 12.32 5.97
C LYS A 425 -31.47 11.61 6.27
N ALA A 426 -30.32 12.29 6.11
CA ALA A 426 -29.01 11.68 6.31
C ALA A 426 -28.80 11.23 7.76
N ALA A 427 -29.31 11.97 8.75
CA ALA A 427 -29.08 11.72 10.17
C ALA A 427 -29.57 10.35 10.70
N GLU A 428 -30.53 9.70 10.01
CA GLU A 428 -31.07 8.39 10.44
C GLU A 428 -30.14 7.22 10.08
N GLY A 429 -29.32 7.37 9.04
CA GLY A 429 -28.41 6.31 8.54
C GLY A 429 -29.10 5.19 7.75
N SER A 430 -30.26 4.70 8.22
CA SER A 430 -31.08 3.67 7.57
C SER A 430 -31.52 4.05 6.14
N ASN A 431 -31.65 5.35 5.86
CA ASN A 431 -32.02 5.89 4.55
C ASN A 431 -30.99 5.59 3.45
N PHE A 432 -29.78 5.18 3.81
CA PHE A 432 -28.76 4.74 2.86
C PHE A 432 -28.84 3.25 2.49
N ASN A 433 -29.73 2.46 3.12
CA ASN A 433 -29.81 1.00 2.89
C ASN A 433 -29.98 0.62 1.42
N ALA A 434 -30.83 1.36 0.68
CA ALA A 434 -31.04 1.10 -0.74
C ALA A 434 -29.76 1.33 -1.56
N GLN A 435 -28.93 2.29 -1.18
CA GLN A 435 -27.64 2.54 -1.83
C GLN A 435 -26.60 1.48 -1.42
N ALA A 436 -26.54 1.11 -0.14
CA ALA A 436 -25.61 0.10 0.39
C ALA A 436 -25.80 -1.30 -0.25
N GLU A 437 -27.00 -1.59 -0.75
CA GLU A 437 -27.34 -2.84 -1.43
C GLU A 437 -27.38 -2.71 -2.96
N SER A 438 -27.02 -1.54 -3.49
CA SER A 438 -27.06 -1.28 -4.93
C SER A 438 -25.78 -1.73 -5.64
N GLY A 439 -25.87 -1.78 -6.97
CA GLY A 439 -24.70 -1.99 -7.82
C GLY A 439 -24.13 -3.41 -7.79
N ASP A 440 -23.00 -3.55 -8.46
CA ASP A 440 -22.28 -4.83 -8.56
C ASP A 440 -21.39 -5.07 -7.35
N SER A 441 -21.24 -6.36 -7.00
CA SER A 441 -20.38 -6.77 -5.89
C SER A 441 -18.91 -6.42 -6.13
N PRO A 442 -18.09 -6.30 -5.06
CA PRO A 442 -16.66 -6.04 -5.20
C PRO A 442 -15.95 -7.01 -6.17
N ALA A 443 -16.28 -8.30 -6.14
CA ALA A 443 -15.68 -9.30 -7.02
C ALA A 443 -15.99 -9.05 -8.51
N VAL A 444 -17.17 -8.53 -8.83
CA VAL A 444 -17.57 -8.21 -10.21
C VAL A 444 -16.90 -6.93 -10.68
N VAL A 445 -16.88 -5.88 -9.85
CA VAL A 445 -16.20 -4.61 -10.18
C VAL A 445 -14.71 -4.84 -10.37
N TRP A 446 -14.06 -5.59 -9.48
CA TRP A 446 -12.62 -5.85 -9.49
C TRP A 446 -12.15 -6.85 -10.55
N ALA A 447 -13.07 -7.47 -11.29
CA ALA A 447 -12.74 -8.31 -12.44
C ALA A 447 -12.32 -7.50 -13.67
N ASP A 448 -12.67 -6.20 -13.74
CA ASP A 448 -12.36 -5.31 -14.86
C ASP A 448 -11.68 -4.01 -14.37
N PRO A 449 -10.39 -3.79 -14.67
CA PRO A 449 -9.68 -2.59 -14.25
C PRO A 449 -10.33 -1.27 -14.68
N GLU A 450 -11.01 -1.19 -15.84
CA GLU A 450 -11.69 0.05 -16.26
C GLU A 450 -12.92 0.33 -15.40
N ARG A 451 -13.63 -0.71 -14.98
CA ARG A 451 -14.78 -0.57 -14.06
C ARG A 451 -14.32 -0.11 -12.68
N VAL A 452 -13.22 -0.66 -12.17
CA VAL A 452 -12.61 -0.21 -10.90
C VAL A 452 -12.26 1.27 -10.97
N ARG A 453 -11.70 1.74 -12.09
CA ARG A 453 -11.35 3.16 -12.33
C ARG A 453 -12.56 4.08 -12.38
N ASP A 454 -13.62 3.69 -13.08
CA ASP A 454 -14.88 4.45 -13.13
C ASP A 454 -15.53 4.55 -11.74
N HIS A 455 -15.62 3.43 -11.02
CA HIS A 455 -16.15 3.41 -9.66
C HIS A 455 -15.36 4.29 -8.70
N TYR A 456 -14.03 4.16 -8.69
CA TYR A 456 -13.14 5.02 -7.89
C TYR A 456 -13.46 6.50 -8.11
N ILE A 457 -13.46 6.97 -9.37
CA ILE A 457 -13.58 8.41 -9.60
C ILE A 457 -14.97 8.94 -9.23
N ARG A 458 -16.03 8.13 -9.32
CA ARG A 458 -17.37 8.50 -8.85
C ARG A 458 -17.44 8.60 -7.32
N THR A 459 -16.69 7.79 -6.58
CA THR A 459 -16.63 7.95 -5.11
C THR A 459 -15.94 9.26 -4.71
N ILE A 460 -14.92 9.69 -5.46
CA ILE A 460 -14.30 11.01 -5.27
C ILE A 460 -15.28 12.14 -5.65
N ASP A 461 -16.02 11.99 -6.76
CA ASP A 461 -17.06 12.94 -7.16
C ASP A 461 -18.10 13.14 -6.04
N TYR A 462 -18.60 12.04 -5.47
CA TYR A 462 -19.51 12.05 -4.33
C TYR A 462 -18.90 12.72 -3.09
N ALA A 463 -17.66 12.39 -2.73
CA ALA A 463 -17.00 12.97 -1.55
C ALA A 463 -16.84 14.48 -1.68
N LEU A 464 -16.44 14.97 -2.86
CA LEU A 464 -16.32 16.40 -3.16
C LEU A 464 -17.68 17.11 -3.14
N GLU A 465 -18.71 16.52 -3.74
CA GLU A 465 -20.08 17.04 -3.69
C GLU A 465 -20.60 17.13 -2.26
N THR A 466 -20.39 16.07 -1.47
CA THR A 466 -20.84 15.98 -0.09
C THR A 466 -20.19 17.06 0.77
N LEU A 467 -18.87 17.23 0.68
CA LEU A 467 -18.13 18.26 1.42
C LEU A 467 -18.54 19.67 0.98
N GLY A 468 -18.67 19.92 -0.33
CA GLY A 468 -19.14 21.21 -0.85
C GLY A 468 -20.51 21.58 -0.28
N SER A 469 -21.46 20.66 -0.39
CA SER A 469 -22.84 20.85 0.12
C SER A 469 -22.91 20.99 1.64
N TYR A 470 -22.05 20.29 2.37
CA TYR A 470 -21.93 20.40 3.84
C TYR A 470 -21.37 21.75 4.27
N ILE A 471 -20.34 22.26 3.59
CA ILE A 471 -19.75 23.56 3.93
C ILE A 471 -20.69 24.68 3.53
N ALA A 472 -21.29 24.63 2.34
CA ALA A 472 -22.18 25.67 1.84
C ALA A 472 -23.40 25.91 2.76
N ARG A 473 -23.89 24.85 3.42
CA ARG A 473 -25.02 24.93 4.36
C ARG A 473 -24.64 25.29 5.80
N SER A 474 -23.35 25.41 6.11
CA SER A 474 -22.89 25.69 7.47
C SER A 474 -23.19 27.14 7.85
N ASP A 475 -23.94 27.32 8.94
CA ASP A 475 -24.29 28.64 9.48
C ASP A 475 -23.18 29.27 10.35
N GLY A 476 -22.14 28.51 10.73
CA GLY A 476 -21.06 28.96 11.62
C GLY A 476 -19.84 29.59 10.92
N GLU A 477 -19.10 30.42 11.68
CA GLU A 477 -17.76 30.90 11.33
C GLU A 477 -16.76 29.76 11.59
N ALA A 478 -16.23 29.19 10.51
CA ALA A 478 -15.29 28.07 10.57
C ALA A 478 -14.21 28.19 9.48
N LEU A 479 -13.05 27.62 9.80
CA LEU A 479 -12.01 27.29 8.83
C LEU A 479 -12.11 25.81 8.48
N TYR A 480 -12.37 25.50 7.22
CA TYR A 480 -12.32 24.15 6.69
C TYR A 480 -11.01 23.94 5.95
N VAL A 481 -10.29 22.90 6.32
CA VAL A 481 -9.11 22.40 5.60
C VAL A 481 -9.42 20.96 5.22
N PHE A 482 -9.55 20.68 3.93
CA PHE A 482 -9.72 19.31 3.46
C PHE A 482 -8.66 18.95 2.43
N LEU A 483 -8.19 17.72 2.50
CA LEU A 483 -7.07 17.24 1.72
C LEU A 483 -7.19 15.75 1.47
N GLY A 484 -6.50 15.25 0.45
CA GLY A 484 -6.26 13.82 0.37
C GLY A 484 -5.27 13.35 1.44
N ASP A 485 -5.42 12.13 1.90
CA ASP A 485 -4.43 11.44 2.72
C ASP A 485 -3.33 10.81 1.86
N HIS A 486 -3.69 10.19 0.73
CA HIS A 486 -2.79 9.63 -0.27
C HIS A 486 -3.43 9.46 -1.65
N GLN A 487 -2.62 9.16 -2.66
CA GLN A 487 -3.10 8.68 -3.97
C GLN A 487 -3.61 7.24 -3.85
N PRO A 488 -4.57 6.79 -4.68
CA PRO A 488 -4.99 5.38 -4.70
C PRO A 488 -3.91 4.49 -5.33
N ALA A 489 -4.09 3.17 -5.22
CA ALA A 489 -3.15 2.18 -5.74
C ALA A 489 -2.92 2.30 -7.26
N ALA A 490 -1.81 1.73 -7.75
CA ALA A 490 -1.36 1.89 -9.14
C ALA A 490 -2.32 1.32 -10.20
N ILE A 491 -3.27 0.46 -9.81
CA ILE A 491 -4.36 0.01 -10.70
C ILE A 491 -5.21 1.21 -11.16
N ILE A 492 -5.36 2.22 -10.31
CA ILE A 492 -6.07 3.47 -10.59
C ILE A 492 -5.15 4.47 -11.29
N THR A 493 -4.05 4.84 -10.64
CA THR A 493 -3.22 5.96 -11.08
C THR A 493 -2.26 5.61 -12.22
N GLY A 494 -1.96 4.33 -12.43
CA GLY A 494 -0.84 3.90 -13.25
C GLY A 494 0.48 3.90 -12.46
N GLN A 495 1.52 3.32 -13.05
CA GLN A 495 2.84 3.25 -12.43
C GLN A 495 3.54 4.61 -12.50
N GLY A 496 4.17 5.03 -11.40
CA GLY A 496 4.99 6.26 -11.37
C GLY A 496 4.19 7.56 -11.27
N ALA A 497 2.90 7.49 -10.94
CA ALA A 497 2.11 8.67 -10.64
C ALA A 497 2.73 9.46 -9.46
N SER A 498 2.49 10.77 -9.44
CA SER A 498 2.89 11.62 -8.31
C SER A 498 2.29 11.09 -7.00
N ARG A 499 2.92 11.41 -5.88
CA ARG A 499 2.38 11.17 -4.52
C ARG A 499 1.66 12.40 -3.96
N ALA A 500 1.48 13.44 -4.76
CA ALA A 500 0.76 14.62 -4.34
C ALA A 500 -0.72 14.35 -4.14
N VAL A 501 -1.25 15.03 -3.14
CA VAL A 501 -2.66 15.14 -2.79
C VAL A 501 -3.00 16.64 -2.76
N PRO A 502 -4.21 17.02 -3.19
CA PRO A 502 -4.64 18.40 -3.12
C PRO A 502 -4.96 18.77 -1.66
N VAL A 503 -4.85 20.06 -1.37
CA VAL A 503 -5.24 20.66 -0.10
C VAL A 503 -6.11 21.86 -0.43
N HIS A 504 -7.27 21.95 0.19
CA HIS A 504 -8.22 23.04 0.01
C HIS A 504 -8.48 23.70 1.36
N VAL A 505 -8.44 25.03 1.36
CA VAL A 505 -8.71 25.88 2.52
C VAL A 505 -9.93 26.72 2.19
N VAL A 506 -10.95 26.68 3.05
CA VAL A 506 -12.23 27.36 2.84
C VAL A 506 -12.66 28.09 4.11
N SER A 507 -12.93 29.38 4.00
CA SER A 507 -13.44 30.21 5.12
C SER A 507 -14.16 31.44 4.59
N ARG A 508 -15.07 32.02 5.38
CA ARG A 508 -15.67 33.33 5.10
C ARG A 508 -14.66 34.48 5.32
N ASP A 509 -13.61 34.25 6.12
CA ASP A 509 -12.52 35.20 6.29
C ASP A 509 -11.55 35.17 5.09
N ARG A 510 -11.77 36.10 4.15
CA ARG A 510 -10.90 36.31 2.97
C ARG A 510 -9.46 36.65 3.34
N ALA A 511 -9.22 37.36 4.44
CA ALA A 511 -7.87 37.73 4.85
C ALA A 511 -7.10 36.52 5.37
N LEU A 512 -7.76 35.62 6.11
CA LEU A 512 -7.20 34.34 6.51
C LEU A 512 -6.86 33.45 5.30
N VAL A 513 -7.78 33.29 4.35
CA VAL A 513 -7.56 32.49 3.13
C VAL A 513 -6.41 33.05 2.29
N SER A 514 -6.29 34.38 2.19
CA SER A 514 -5.24 35.04 1.39
C SER A 514 -3.83 34.73 1.86
N ARG A 515 -3.62 34.39 3.15
CA ARG A 515 -2.29 34.02 3.69
C ARG A 515 -1.75 32.71 3.11
N PHE A 516 -2.62 31.81 2.67
CA PHE A 516 -2.18 30.56 2.03
C PHE A 516 -1.58 30.80 0.65
N LEU A 517 -1.92 31.91 -0.01
CA LEU A 517 -1.36 32.28 -1.32
C LEU A 517 0.15 32.54 -1.22
N GLU A 518 0.62 33.08 -0.10
CA GLU A 518 2.05 33.29 0.19
C GLU A 518 2.82 31.96 0.33
N HIS A 519 2.10 30.86 0.56
CA HIS A 519 2.63 29.50 0.67
C HIS A 519 2.42 28.67 -0.60
N GLY A 520 2.11 29.32 -1.73
CA GLY A 520 2.03 28.67 -3.04
C GLY A 520 0.67 28.04 -3.36
N PHE A 521 -0.37 28.32 -2.56
CA PHE A 521 -1.75 27.98 -2.92
C PHE A 521 -2.26 28.96 -3.99
N THR A 522 -3.25 28.52 -4.77
CA THR A 522 -3.96 29.34 -5.76
C THR A 522 -5.40 29.61 -5.34
N PRO A 523 -6.00 30.75 -5.72
CA PRO A 523 -7.40 31.02 -5.43
C PRO A 523 -8.35 29.97 -6.04
N GLY A 524 -9.43 29.66 -5.32
CA GLY A 524 -10.47 28.73 -5.78
C GLY A 524 -10.23 27.27 -5.37
N MET A 525 -11.05 26.37 -5.91
CA MET A 525 -11.03 24.92 -5.64
C MET A 525 -10.07 24.14 -6.54
N MET A 526 -9.51 24.77 -7.58
CA MET A 526 -8.56 24.13 -8.48
C MET A 526 -7.12 24.49 -8.09
N PRO A 527 -6.29 23.53 -7.63
CA PRO A 527 -4.86 23.77 -7.45
C PRO A 527 -4.19 24.12 -8.79
N ALA A 528 -3.10 24.88 -8.75
CA ALA A 528 -2.30 25.12 -9.95
C ALA A 528 -1.84 23.81 -10.61
N ALA A 529 -1.98 23.71 -11.93
CA ALA A 529 -1.25 22.73 -12.73
C ALA A 529 0.25 23.07 -12.60
N THR A 530 0.95 22.40 -11.68
CA THR A 530 2.31 22.79 -11.25
C THR A 530 3.26 22.93 -12.47
N PRO A 531 3.95 24.07 -12.68
CA PRO A 531 5.39 24.12 -12.37
C PRO A 531 5.98 25.52 -12.08
N GLN A 532 6.84 25.63 -11.06
CA GLN A 532 8.00 26.57 -11.10
C GLN A 532 9.20 26.24 -10.18
N ALA A 533 9.07 25.33 -9.20
CA ALA A 533 10.22 24.91 -8.36
C ALA A 533 10.57 23.41 -8.37
N GLY A 534 9.86 22.59 -9.15
CA GLY A 534 10.24 21.19 -9.41
C GLY A 534 10.04 20.17 -8.27
N ARG A 535 9.48 20.55 -7.11
CA ARG A 535 9.06 19.60 -6.07
C ARG A 535 7.80 20.05 -5.34
N GLU A 536 6.89 19.10 -5.12
CA GLU A 536 5.72 19.24 -4.28
C GLU A 536 6.17 19.32 -2.80
N PRO A 537 5.70 20.31 -2.01
CA PRO A 537 6.01 20.38 -0.57
C PRO A 537 5.60 19.10 0.16
N GLY A 538 6.38 18.66 1.14
CA GLY A 538 6.01 17.51 1.97
C GLY A 538 4.82 17.80 2.89
N MET A 539 4.02 16.78 3.18
CA MET A 539 2.86 16.87 4.08
C MET A 539 3.26 17.20 5.53
N ASP A 540 4.47 16.83 5.94
CA ASP A 540 5.09 17.24 7.20
C ASP A 540 5.17 18.76 7.33
N GLY A 541 5.51 19.47 6.24
CA GLY A 541 5.57 20.93 6.23
C GLY A 541 4.22 21.64 6.26
N LEU A 542 3.12 20.94 5.94
CA LEU A 542 1.77 21.53 5.91
C LEU A 542 1.31 21.96 7.31
N ARG A 543 1.75 21.24 8.36
CA ARG A 543 1.49 21.64 9.75
C ARG A 543 1.92 23.07 10.04
N ASP A 544 3.13 23.41 9.65
CA ASP A 544 3.72 24.71 9.95
C ASP A 544 3.07 25.82 9.12
N VAL A 545 2.67 25.51 7.88
CA VAL A 545 1.88 26.42 7.04
C VAL A 545 0.53 26.72 7.72
N LEU A 546 -0.18 25.70 8.19
CA LEU A 546 -1.42 25.85 8.94
C LEU A 546 -1.24 26.69 10.21
N ILE A 547 -0.25 26.35 11.03
CA ILE A 547 0.04 27.07 12.28
C ILE A 547 0.35 28.54 12.01
N ARG A 548 1.22 28.85 11.03
CA ARG A 548 1.60 30.23 10.71
C ARG A 548 0.42 31.04 10.15
N ALA A 549 -0.38 30.46 9.26
CA ALA A 549 -1.54 31.13 8.69
C ALA A 549 -2.60 31.48 9.76
N MET A 550 -2.77 30.61 10.77
CA MET A 550 -3.79 30.77 11.83
C MET A 550 -3.31 31.54 13.06
N SER A 551 -2.00 31.65 13.29
CA SER A 551 -1.44 32.39 14.44
C SER A 551 -1.38 33.88 14.17
N GLY A 552 -1.11 34.73 15.16
CA GLY A 552 -0.90 36.18 15.03
C GLY A 552 0.51 36.54 14.54
N ASP A 553 0.75 37.85 14.33
CA ASP A 553 2.09 38.41 14.08
C ASP A 553 2.80 38.75 15.41
#